data_AF-A0A3D3LSI9-F1
#
_entry.id   AF-A0A3D3LSI9-F1
#
_cell.length_a   1.000
_cell.length_b   1.000
_cell.length_c   1.000
_cell.angle_alpha   90.00
_cell.angle_beta   90.00
_cell.angle_gamma   90.00
#
_symmetry.space_group_name_H-M   'P 1'
#
loop_
_entity.id
_entity.type
_entity.pdbx_description
1 polymer ?
#
loop_
_entity_poly.entity_id
_entity_poly.type
_entity_poly.pdbx_seq_one_letter_code
_entity_poly.pdbx_strand_id
1 'polypeptide(L)'
;SSDLVDLAKLCGHFPAGVLCEVLNEDGSMARLPDLIKIAKKFDLKLISIKDLIEYRLTKENLVHRIIETRLPTRFGDFKIHLFESDVDSKEHIALVKGEIKSDTPVLIRVHSECLTGDIFGSIKCDCRDQLLQAMKMIEKEGSGIVLYMRQEGRGIGLRNKLKAYELQEQGKDTVDANLELGFKPDLRDYGIGAQILCKLGVKKIKLMTNNPKKVVGLQGYGLEIVERIPIEIESNPENENYLNTKRDKLGHLILVNK
;
A
#
# COMPACT_ATOMS: atom_id res chain seq x y z
N SER A 1 -1.46 -20.58 14.04
CA SER A 1 -1.53 -19.32 13.28
C SER A 1 -0.33 -18.46 13.65
N SER A 2 0.17 -17.62 12.75
CA SER A 2 1.22 -16.62 13.05
C SER A 2 0.84 -15.71 14.22
N ASP A 3 -0.43 -15.32 14.28
CA ASP A 3 -0.94 -14.29 15.20
C ASP A 3 -0.83 -14.70 16.68
N LEU A 4 -0.98 -16.00 16.97
CA LEU A 4 -0.85 -16.53 18.33
C LEU A 4 0.61 -16.51 18.81
N VAL A 5 1.53 -16.81 17.91
CA VAL A 5 2.97 -16.74 18.18
C VAL A 5 3.40 -15.29 18.40
N ASP A 6 2.83 -14.36 17.62
CA ASP A 6 3.08 -12.94 17.77
C ASP A 6 2.60 -12.39 19.12
N LEU A 7 1.39 -12.76 19.56
CA LEU A 7 0.88 -12.39 20.88
C LEU A 7 1.78 -12.91 22.01
N ALA A 8 2.24 -14.16 21.92
CA ALA A 8 3.15 -14.73 22.92
C ALA A 8 4.47 -13.94 23.01
N LYS A 9 5.04 -13.56 21.86
CA LYS A 9 6.24 -12.71 21.80
C LYS A 9 6.00 -11.32 22.38
N LEU A 10 4.88 -10.68 22.07
CA LEU A 10 4.54 -9.35 22.58
C LEU A 10 4.39 -9.32 24.11
N CYS A 11 3.98 -10.45 24.70
CA CYS A 11 3.92 -10.63 26.15
C CYS A 11 5.26 -11.05 26.78
N GLY A 12 6.34 -11.18 26.00
CA GLY A 12 7.66 -11.61 26.49
C GLY A 12 7.75 -13.11 26.82
N HIS A 13 6.86 -13.93 26.25
CA HIS A 13 6.84 -15.39 26.47
C HIS A 13 7.47 -16.15 25.28
N PHE A 14 7.66 -17.46 25.48
CA PHE A 14 8.13 -18.36 24.41
C PHE A 14 7.15 -18.30 23.22
N PRO A 15 7.64 -18.30 21.96
CA PRO A 15 6.83 -18.09 20.75
C PRO A 15 5.94 -19.30 20.40
N ALA A 16 5.04 -19.69 21.30
CA ALA A 16 4.08 -20.79 21.14
C ALA A 16 2.77 -20.48 21.88
N GLY A 17 1.67 -21.07 21.43
CA GLY A 17 0.37 -20.98 22.10
C GLY A 17 -0.60 -22.06 21.63
N VAL A 18 -1.76 -22.13 22.29
CA VAL A 18 -2.86 -23.04 21.94
C VAL A 18 -4.05 -22.21 21.43
N LEU A 19 -4.67 -22.68 20.35
CA LEU A 19 -5.87 -22.07 19.78
C LEU A 19 -6.97 -23.13 19.63
N CYS A 20 -8.19 -22.75 19.98
CA CYS A 20 -9.39 -23.54 19.78
C CYS A 20 -10.48 -22.61 19.22
N GLU A 21 -11.17 -23.05 18.18
CA GLU A 21 -12.29 -22.31 17.62
C GLU A 21 -13.52 -22.42 18.53
N VAL A 22 -14.27 -21.32 18.65
CA VAL A 22 -15.42 -21.26 19.54
C VAL A 22 -16.68 -21.66 18.78
N LEU A 23 -17.39 -22.66 19.30
CA LEU A 23 -18.67 -23.14 18.78
C LEU A 23 -19.83 -22.65 19.64
N ASN A 24 -20.97 -22.42 19.00
CA ASN A 24 -22.26 -22.26 19.66
C ASN A 24 -22.76 -23.61 20.19
N GLU A 25 -23.75 -23.58 21.09
CA GLU A 25 -24.33 -24.81 21.68
C GLU A 25 -24.98 -25.73 20.64
N ASP A 26 -25.44 -25.17 19.52
CA ASP A 26 -26.01 -25.91 18.39
C ASP A 26 -24.94 -26.52 17.45
N GLY A 27 -23.65 -26.36 17.78
CA GLY A 27 -22.51 -26.85 17.00
C GLY A 27 -22.11 -25.93 15.83
N SER A 28 -22.80 -24.81 15.62
CA SER A 28 -22.40 -23.82 14.61
C SER A 28 -21.19 -22.98 15.05
N MET A 29 -20.46 -22.42 14.10
CA MET A 29 -19.31 -21.53 14.39
C MET A 29 -19.80 -20.20 14.99
N ALA A 30 -19.28 -19.83 16.17
CA ALA A 30 -19.64 -18.57 16.81
C ALA A 30 -19.22 -17.36 15.94
N ARG A 31 -20.11 -16.38 15.80
CA ARG A 31 -19.82 -15.11 15.09
C ARG A 31 -19.54 -14.00 16.07
N LEU A 32 -19.11 -12.84 15.57
CA LEU A 32 -18.72 -11.68 16.40
C LEU A 32 -19.76 -11.34 17.51
N PRO A 33 -21.08 -11.31 17.25
CA PRO A 33 -22.06 -11.05 18.31
C PRO A 33 -22.03 -12.08 19.44
N ASP A 34 -21.78 -13.35 19.13
CA ASP A 34 -21.71 -14.45 20.09
C ASP A 34 -20.39 -14.40 20.87
N LEU A 35 -19.28 -14.14 20.17
CA LEU A 35 -17.96 -13.95 20.78
C LEU A 35 -17.95 -12.79 21.79
N ILE A 36 -18.68 -11.70 21.53
CA ILE A 36 -18.83 -10.60 22.49
C ILE A 36 -19.52 -11.07 23.78
N LYS A 37 -20.56 -11.91 23.69
CA LYS A 37 -21.25 -12.45 24.86
C LYS A 37 -20.34 -13.39 25.66
N ILE A 38 -19.61 -14.27 24.96
CA ILE A 38 -18.67 -15.22 25.57
C ILE A 38 -17.52 -14.47 26.25
N ALA A 39 -16.94 -13.47 25.58
CA ALA A 39 -15.87 -12.65 26.13
C ALA A 39 -16.31 -11.95 27.43
N LYS A 40 -17.54 -11.41 27.47
CA LYS A 40 -18.11 -10.85 28.71
C LYS A 40 -18.36 -11.89 29.78
N LYS A 41 -18.90 -13.06 29.42
CA LYS A 41 -19.23 -14.15 30.37
C LYS A 41 -18.00 -14.67 31.10
N PHE A 42 -16.86 -14.76 30.41
CA PHE A 42 -15.63 -15.34 30.94
C PHE A 42 -14.52 -14.31 31.21
N ASP A 43 -14.84 -13.00 31.18
CA ASP A 43 -13.89 -11.89 31.33
C ASP A 43 -12.65 -11.99 30.42
N LEU A 44 -12.87 -12.36 29.16
CA LEU A 44 -11.82 -12.46 28.15
C LEU A 44 -11.72 -11.16 27.35
N LYS A 45 -10.50 -10.83 26.92
CA LYS A 45 -10.29 -9.76 25.94
C LYS A 45 -10.61 -10.26 24.55
N LEU A 46 -11.31 -9.42 23.78
CA LEU A 46 -11.60 -9.65 22.37
C LEU A 46 -10.78 -8.66 21.54
N ILE A 47 -9.96 -9.17 20.63
CA ILE A 47 -9.15 -8.39 19.70
C ILE A 47 -9.37 -8.90 18.27
N SER A 48 -9.07 -8.09 17.28
CA SER A 48 -9.02 -8.53 15.88
C SER A 48 -7.58 -8.71 15.39
N ILE A 49 -7.38 -9.57 14.39
CA ILE A 49 -6.09 -9.70 13.70
C ILE A 49 -5.69 -8.35 13.09
N LYS A 50 -6.65 -7.57 12.57
CA LYS A 50 -6.41 -6.23 12.05
C LYS A 50 -5.79 -5.31 13.11
N ASP A 51 -6.35 -5.29 14.32
CA ASP A 51 -5.84 -4.44 15.41
C ASP A 51 -4.48 -4.93 15.90
N LEU A 52 -4.23 -6.25 15.92
CA LEU A 52 -2.91 -6.80 16.25
C LEU A 52 -1.85 -6.39 15.21
N ILE A 53 -2.18 -6.45 13.92
CA ILE A 53 -1.31 -6.00 12.84
C ILE A 53 -1.01 -4.50 12.99
N GLU A 54 -2.03 -3.66 13.22
CA GLU A 54 -1.85 -2.22 13.47
C GLU A 54 -1.01 -1.96 14.73
N TYR A 55 -1.23 -2.70 15.81
CA TYR A 55 -0.45 -2.60 17.04
C TYR A 55 1.03 -2.93 16.80
N ARG A 56 1.32 -4.06 16.14
CA ARG A 56 2.70 -4.45 15.83
C ARG A 56 3.36 -3.43 14.92
N LEU A 57 2.69 -3.02 13.86
CA LEU A 57 3.25 -2.08 12.89
C LEU A 57 3.49 -0.68 13.46
N THR A 58 2.84 -0.31 14.56
CA THR A 58 3.09 0.97 15.27
C THR A 58 4.16 0.85 16.36
N LYS A 59 4.45 -0.36 16.85
CA LYS A 59 5.39 -0.61 17.96
C LYS A 59 6.72 -1.20 17.50
N GLU A 60 6.73 -1.92 16.40
CA GLU A 60 7.90 -2.57 15.82
C GLU A 60 8.48 -1.71 14.70
N ASN A 61 9.79 -1.52 14.72
CA ASN A 61 10.53 -0.91 13.63
C ASN A 61 10.89 -2.00 12.61
N LEU A 62 10.08 -2.13 11.56
CA LEU A 62 10.26 -3.17 10.54
C LEU A 62 11.00 -2.68 9.29
N VAL A 63 11.34 -1.39 9.23
CA VAL A 63 12.03 -0.78 8.08
C VAL A 63 13.31 -0.08 8.50
N HIS A 64 14.38 -0.25 7.71
CA HIS A 64 15.71 0.26 8.02
C HIS A 64 16.24 1.06 6.84
N ARG A 65 16.67 2.31 7.09
CA ARG A 65 17.34 3.12 6.04
C ARG A 65 18.78 2.65 5.90
N ILE A 66 19.13 2.15 4.74
CA ILE A 66 20.46 1.59 4.45
C ILE A 66 21.37 2.64 3.82
N ILE A 67 20.86 3.37 2.84
CA ILE A 67 21.64 4.35 2.06
C ILE A 67 20.84 5.65 1.90
N GLU A 68 21.56 6.78 1.92
CA GLU A 68 21.07 8.09 1.49
C GLU A 68 22.14 8.72 0.59
N THR A 69 21.75 9.21 -0.59
CA THR A 69 22.67 9.96 -1.47
C THR A 69 21.93 10.95 -2.36
N ARG A 70 22.68 11.86 -2.99
CA ARG A 70 22.15 12.81 -3.97
C ARG A 70 21.87 12.10 -5.29
N LEU A 71 20.68 12.34 -5.85
CA LEU A 71 20.24 11.84 -7.14
C LEU A 71 19.75 13.00 -8.01
N PRO A 72 20.62 13.58 -8.85
CA PRO A 72 20.17 14.52 -9.87
C PRO A 72 19.37 13.77 -10.94
N THR A 73 18.20 14.29 -11.29
CA THR A 73 17.32 13.72 -12.33
C THR A 73 16.95 14.79 -13.35
N ARG A 74 16.41 14.36 -14.50
CA ARG A 74 15.82 15.29 -15.48
C ARG A 74 14.64 16.11 -14.96
N PHE A 75 14.09 15.75 -13.80
CA PHE A 75 12.97 16.44 -13.17
C PHE A 75 13.42 17.35 -12.03
N GLY A 76 14.72 17.36 -11.71
CA GLY A 76 15.25 18.10 -10.57
C GLY A 76 16.17 17.25 -9.70
N ASP A 77 16.70 17.89 -8.67
CA ASP A 77 17.64 17.29 -7.72
C ASP A 77 16.90 16.74 -6.50
N PHE A 78 17.10 15.46 -6.22
CA PHE A 78 16.48 14.72 -5.12
C PHE A 78 17.53 14.07 -4.25
N LYS A 79 17.18 13.76 -3.00
CA LYS A 79 17.86 12.73 -2.22
C LYS A 79 17.18 11.39 -2.45
N ILE A 80 17.94 10.37 -2.78
CA ILE A 80 17.45 9.00 -2.82
C ILE A 80 17.78 8.31 -1.50
N HIS A 81 16.77 7.69 -0.90
CA HIS A 81 16.90 6.87 0.29
C HIS A 81 16.51 5.43 -0.04
N LEU A 82 17.37 4.48 0.32
CA LEU A 82 17.08 3.05 0.22
C LEU A 82 16.66 2.51 1.59
N PHE A 83 15.54 1.80 1.63
CA PHE A 83 15.01 1.15 2.81
C PHE A 83 14.93 -0.36 2.60
N GLU A 84 15.35 -1.14 3.59
CA GLU A 84 15.06 -2.57 3.67
C GLU A 84 13.95 -2.83 4.69
N SER A 85 13.34 -4.00 4.59
CA SER A 85 12.20 -4.43 5.40
C SER A 85 12.51 -5.78 6.05
N ASP A 86 12.12 -5.93 7.32
CA ASP A 86 12.31 -7.18 8.07
C ASP A 86 11.25 -8.23 7.70
N VAL A 87 10.16 -7.82 7.05
CA VAL A 87 9.02 -8.68 6.69
C VAL A 87 9.04 -9.13 5.24
N ASP A 88 9.74 -8.41 4.36
CA ASP A 88 9.98 -8.84 2.98
C ASP A 88 11.42 -8.56 2.55
N SER A 89 11.99 -9.44 1.72
CA SER A 89 13.36 -9.28 1.21
C SER A 89 13.45 -8.24 0.09
N LYS A 90 12.70 -7.14 0.22
CA LYS A 90 12.60 -6.10 -0.79
C LYS A 90 13.19 -4.81 -0.28
N GLU A 91 13.79 -4.10 -1.23
CA GLU A 91 14.28 -2.75 -1.00
C GLU A 91 13.22 -1.74 -1.48
N HIS A 92 13.00 -0.66 -0.76
CA HIS A 92 12.08 0.39 -1.14
C HIS A 92 12.82 1.71 -1.27
N ILE A 93 12.36 2.56 -2.18
CA ILE A 93 13.05 3.79 -2.50
C ILE A 93 12.17 4.97 -2.13
N ALA A 94 12.73 5.96 -1.44
CA ALA A 94 12.12 7.27 -1.31
C ALA A 94 12.97 8.33 -2.01
N LEU A 95 12.38 9.05 -2.95
CA LEU A 95 12.97 10.25 -3.53
C LEU A 95 12.43 11.46 -2.77
N VAL A 96 13.32 12.16 -2.07
CA VAL A 96 12.97 13.27 -1.17
C VAL A 96 13.49 14.57 -1.76
N LYS A 97 12.61 15.56 -1.86
CA LYS A 97 12.93 16.93 -2.24
C LYS A 97 12.83 17.83 -1.00
N GLY A 98 13.78 18.75 -0.86
CA GLY A 98 13.78 19.73 0.21
C GLY A 98 13.92 19.13 1.61
N GLU A 99 13.59 19.94 2.61
CA GLU A 99 13.55 19.51 4.01
C GLU A 99 12.13 19.09 4.38
N ILE A 100 12.00 17.96 5.08
CA ILE A 100 10.72 17.44 5.57
C ILE A 100 10.51 17.94 7.00
N LYS A 101 9.56 18.86 7.18
CA LYS A 101 9.20 19.41 8.49
C LYS A 101 7.89 18.81 8.98
N SER A 102 7.91 18.32 10.22
CA SER A 102 6.78 17.53 10.77
C SER A 102 5.50 18.35 11.03
N ASP A 103 5.61 19.67 11.08
CA ASP A 103 4.51 20.62 11.30
C ASP A 103 3.84 21.07 10.00
N THR A 104 4.51 20.92 8.86
CA THR A 104 3.99 21.29 7.54
C THR A 104 3.47 20.08 6.77
N PRO A 105 2.29 20.16 6.11
CA PRO A 105 1.84 19.12 5.20
C PRO A 105 2.81 18.90 4.04
N VAL A 106 3.20 17.65 3.83
CA VAL A 106 4.18 17.25 2.81
C VAL A 106 3.46 16.67 1.59
N LEU A 107 3.83 17.10 0.39
CA LEU A 107 3.31 16.54 -0.86
C LEU A 107 3.94 15.16 -1.12
N ILE A 108 3.12 14.12 -1.15
CA ILE A 108 3.59 12.72 -1.20
C ILE A 108 2.90 11.94 -2.30
N ARG A 109 3.69 11.17 -3.05
CA ARG A 109 3.22 10.14 -3.97
C ARG A 109 3.69 8.77 -3.49
N VAL A 110 2.76 7.88 -3.14
CA VAL A 110 3.06 6.46 -2.92
C VAL A 110 2.81 5.70 -4.23
N HIS A 111 3.90 5.40 -4.93
CA HIS A 111 3.93 4.71 -6.21
C HIS A 111 4.20 3.22 -6.02
N SER A 112 3.38 2.36 -6.62
CA SER A 112 3.65 0.93 -6.66
C SER A 112 4.41 0.63 -7.93
N GLU A 113 5.52 -0.11 -7.82
CA GLU A 113 6.36 -0.54 -8.93
C GLU A 113 5.54 -1.08 -10.11
N CYS A 114 5.88 -0.63 -11.31
CA CYS A 114 5.31 -1.10 -12.57
C CYS A 114 6.41 -1.14 -13.62
N LEU A 115 7.21 -2.20 -13.67
CA LEU A 115 8.36 -2.36 -14.56
C LEU A 115 8.01 -2.06 -16.02
N THR A 116 6.92 -2.63 -16.52
CA THR A 116 6.46 -2.44 -17.92
C THR A 116 6.14 -0.99 -18.23
N GLY A 117 5.52 -0.26 -17.30
CA GLY A 117 5.23 1.17 -17.47
C GLY A 117 6.48 2.01 -17.23
N ASP A 118 6.99 1.97 -16.01
CA ASP A 118 8.00 2.88 -15.48
C ASP A 118 9.32 2.82 -16.27
N ILE A 119 9.77 1.61 -16.63
CA ILE A 119 11.05 1.40 -17.33
C ILE A 119 10.83 1.30 -18.84
N PHE A 120 9.94 0.40 -19.29
CA PHE A 120 9.77 0.12 -20.72
C PHE A 120 8.79 1.05 -21.45
N GLY A 121 8.08 1.92 -20.74
CA GLY A 121 7.18 2.90 -21.36
C GLY A 121 5.90 2.30 -21.94
N SER A 122 5.43 1.17 -21.39
CA SER A 122 4.15 0.58 -21.80
C SER A 122 3.01 1.59 -21.64
N ILE A 123 2.25 1.78 -22.72
CA ILE A 123 1.07 2.65 -22.76
C ILE A 123 -0.23 1.95 -22.32
N LYS A 124 -0.17 0.63 -22.02
CA LYS A 124 -1.31 -0.16 -21.48
C LYS A 124 -1.74 0.29 -20.07
N CYS A 125 -0.96 1.15 -19.41
CA CYS A 125 -1.29 1.73 -18.12
C CYS A 125 -0.79 3.17 -18.02
N ASP A 126 -1.24 3.89 -16.99
CA ASP A 126 -0.89 5.28 -16.70
C ASP A 126 0.21 5.42 -15.63
N CYS A 127 0.84 4.31 -15.21
CA CYS A 127 1.75 4.29 -14.06
C CYS A 127 2.96 5.21 -14.27
N ARG A 128 3.63 5.11 -15.42
CA ARG A 128 4.81 5.93 -15.72
C ARG A 128 4.47 7.40 -15.70
N ASP A 129 3.43 7.80 -16.41
CA ASP A 129 3.06 9.21 -16.52
C ASP A 129 2.67 9.79 -15.16
N GLN A 130 1.99 9.01 -14.30
CA GLN A 130 1.76 9.41 -12.91
C GLN A 130 3.07 9.55 -12.12
N LEU A 131 4.04 8.66 -12.28
CA LEU A 131 5.35 8.78 -11.61
C LEU A 131 6.09 10.05 -12.04
N LEU A 132 6.18 10.28 -13.36
CA LEU A 132 6.88 11.45 -13.90
C LEU A 132 6.17 12.75 -13.49
N GLN A 133 4.84 12.77 -13.52
CA GLN A 133 4.04 13.92 -13.09
C GLN A 133 4.24 14.20 -11.59
N ALA A 134 4.25 13.18 -10.74
CA ALA A 134 4.51 13.33 -9.32
C ALA A 134 5.88 13.95 -9.04
N MET A 135 6.94 13.48 -9.73
CA MET A 135 8.27 14.07 -9.61
C MET A 135 8.30 15.54 -10.00
N LYS A 136 7.63 15.93 -11.10
CA LYS A 136 7.53 17.33 -11.53
C LYS A 136 6.77 18.19 -10.53
N MET A 137 5.66 17.69 -9.98
CA MET A 137 4.87 18.40 -8.98
C MET A 137 5.67 18.64 -7.70
N ILE A 138 6.41 17.62 -7.23
CA ILE A 138 7.27 17.75 -6.06
C ILE A 138 8.45 18.70 -6.32
N GLU A 139 9.06 18.66 -7.51
CA GLU A 139 10.10 19.63 -7.86
C GLU A 139 9.57 21.06 -7.78
N LYS A 140 8.39 21.31 -8.35
CA LYS A 140 7.74 22.62 -8.35
C LYS A 140 7.38 23.09 -6.95
N GLU A 141 6.90 22.19 -6.08
CA GLU A 141 6.58 22.50 -4.68
C GLU A 141 7.85 22.80 -3.86
N GLY A 142 9.00 22.21 -4.23
CA GLY A 142 10.28 22.39 -3.54
C GLY A 142 10.44 21.57 -2.27
N SER A 143 9.39 20.89 -1.80
CA SER A 143 9.44 19.88 -0.74
C SER A 143 8.43 18.77 -1.00
N GLY A 144 8.84 17.51 -0.82
CA GLY A 144 7.94 16.37 -1.03
C GLY A 144 8.66 15.04 -1.19
N ILE A 145 7.88 13.96 -1.30
CA ILE A 145 8.39 12.59 -1.35
C ILE A 145 7.69 11.77 -2.42
N VAL A 146 8.46 11.15 -3.31
CA VAL A 146 8.00 10.00 -4.10
C VAL A 146 8.47 8.73 -3.41
N LEU A 147 7.54 7.97 -2.85
CA LEU A 147 7.80 6.67 -2.25
C LEU A 147 7.52 5.58 -3.29
N TYR A 148 8.56 4.93 -3.77
CA TYR A 148 8.53 3.83 -4.74
C TYR A 148 8.57 2.49 -4.03
N MET A 149 7.40 1.85 -3.92
CA MET A 149 7.22 0.56 -3.26
C MET A 149 7.42 -0.56 -4.27
N ARG A 150 8.32 -1.51 -4.00
CA ARG A 150 8.57 -2.71 -4.83
C ARG A 150 7.44 -3.74 -4.70
N GLN A 151 6.30 -3.39 -5.29
CA GLN A 151 5.03 -4.11 -5.18
C GLN A 151 4.38 -4.27 -6.56
N GLU A 152 5.13 -4.86 -7.50
CA GLU A 152 4.68 -5.13 -8.86
C GLU A 152 3.34 -5.90 -8.91
N GLY A 153 2.50 -5.53 -9.87
CA GLY A 153 1.22 -6.22 -10.10
C GLY A 153 0.23 -6.17 -8.93
N ARG A 154 0.32 -5.17 -8.04
CA ARG A 154 -0.44 -5.14 -6.76
C ARG A 154 -0.04 -6.24 -5.77
N GLY A 155 1.21 -6.65 -5.82
CA GLY A 155 1.79 -7.65 -4.92
C GLY A 155 1.82 -9.06 -5.49
N ILE A 156 1.20 -9.34 -6.64
CA ILE A 156 1.25 -10.67 -7.29
C ILE A 156 2.56 -10.92 -8.04
N GLY A 157 3.38 -9.87 -8.24
CA GLY A 157 4.65 -9.92 -8.94
C GLY A 157 4.54 -9.88 -10.46
N LEU A 158 5.68 -9.66 -11.11
CA LEU A 158 5.77 -9.47 -12.56
C LEU A 158 5.25 -10.67 -13.35
N ARG A 159 5.63 -11.89 -12.94
CA ARG A 159 5.25 -13.14 -13.64
C ARG A 159 3.74 -13.26 -13.79
N ASN A 160 3.00 -13.04 -12.71
CA ASN A 160 1.55 -13.18 -12.70
C ASN A 160 0.86 -12.02 -13.42
N LYS A 161 1.43 -10.81 -13.35
CA LYS A 161 0.98 -9.68 -14.18
C LYS A 161 1.09 -9.99 -15.68
N LEU A 162 2.20 -10.56 -16.13
CA LEU A 162 2.38 -10.90 -17.54
C LEU A 162 1.45 -12.04 -17.98
N LYS A 163 1.20 -13.04 -17.12
CA LYS A 163 0.15 -14.05 -17.39
C LYS A 163 -1.24 -13.42 -17.53
N ALA A 164 -1.56 -12.43 -16.70
CA ALA A 164 -2.83 -11.72 -16.82
C ALA A 164 -2.93 -10.96 -18.17
N TYR A 165 -1.82 -10.42 -18.68
CA TYR A 165 -1.79 -9.82 -20.02
C TYR A 165 -2.00 -10.84 -21.13
N GLU A 166 -1.35 -12.00 -21.04
CA GLU A 166 -1.54 -13.11 -22.00
C GLU A 166 -3.01 -13.55 -22.06
N LEU A 167 -3.67 -13.70 -20.90
CA LEU A 167 -5.09 -14.06 -20.84
C LEU A 167 -6.01 -12.97 -21.38
N GLN A 168 -5.67 -11.69 -21.18
CA GLN A 168 -6.41 -10.55 -21.74
C GLN A 168 -6.30 -10.51 -23.27
N GLU A 169 -5.13 -10.80 -23.83
CA GLU A 169 -4.94 -10.89 -25.29
C GLU A 169 -5.73 -12.05 -25.91
N GLN A 170 -6.05 -13.07 -25.11
CA GLN A 170 -6.94 -14.17 -25.51
C GLN A 170 -8.43 -13.84 -25.33
N GLY A 171 -8.78 -12.59 -24.99
CA GLY A 171 -10.15 -12.09 -24.93
C GLY A 171 -10.85 -12.24 -23.58
N LYS A 172 -10.14 -12.61 -22.50
CA LYS A 172 -10.72 -12.66 -21.14
C LYS A 172 -10.77 -11.26 -20.52
N ASP A 173 -11.85 -10.95 -19.79
CA ASP A 173 -11.90 -9.71 -19.00
C ASP A 173 -10.83 -9.72 -17.90
N THR A 174 -10.34 -8.53 -17.57
CA THR A 174 -9.34 -8.23 -16.55
C THR A 174 -9.67 -8.83 -15.18
N VAL A 175 -10.97 -8.94 -14.86
CA VAL A 175 -11.44 -9.50 -13.58
C VAL A 175 -11.40 -11.02 -13.60
N ASP A 176 -11.85 -11.64 -14.69
CA ASP A 176 -11.84 -13.10 -14.87
C ASP A 176 -10.41 -13.65 -14.92
N ALA A 177 -9.51 -12.94 -15.60
CA ALA A 177 -8.09 -13.29 -15.63
C ALA A 177 -7.45 -13.26 -14.22
N ASN A 178 -7.84 -12.31 -13.35
CA ASN A 178 -7.32 -12.24 -11.98
C ASN A 178 -7.97 -13.28 -11.05
N LEU A 179 -9.26 -13.57 -11.24
CA LEU A 179 -9.99 -14.63 -10.53
C LEU A 179 -9.44 -16.01 -10.86
N GLU A 180 -9.16 -16.28 -12.13
CA GLU A 180 -8.57 -17.54 -12.62
C GLU A 180 -7.14 -17.74 -12.10
N LEU A 181 -6.41 -16.65 -11.86
CA LEU A 181 -5.10 -16.67 -11.23
C LEU A 181 -5.16 -16.77 -9.69
N GLY A 182 -6.35 -16.70 -9.08
CA GLY A 182 -6.57 -16.94 -7.64
C GLY A 182 -6.11 -15.81 -6.71
N PHE A 183 -5.93 -14.58 -7.20
CA PHE A 183 -5.39 -13.48 -6.41
C PHE A 183 -6.46 -12.52 -5.87
N LYS A 184 -6.27 -12.04 -4.63
CA LYS A 184 -7.10 -10.93 -4.11
C LYS A 184 -6.89 -9.66 -4.97
N PRO A 185 -7.91 -8.78 -5.09
CA PRO A 185 -7.82 -7.58 -5.94
C PRO A 185 -6.69 -6.59 -5.58
N ASP A 186 -6.20 -6.65 -4.34
CA ASP A 186 -5.11 -5.84 -3.80
C ASP A 186 -4.44 -6.56 -2.61
N LEU A 187 -3.16 -6.89 -2.73
CA LEU A 187 -2.35 -7.54 -1.68
C LEU A 187 -1.25 -6.62 -1.15
N ARG A 188 -1.32 -5.32 -1.43
CA ARG A 188 -0.27 -4.38 -1.06
C ARG A 188 -0.19 -4.18 0.45
N ASP A 189 1.03 -4.19 0.96
CA ASP A 189 1.33 -3.81 2.34
C ASP A 189 1.53 -2.29 2.40
N TYR A 190 0.59 -1.61 3.04
CA TYR A 190 0.63 -0.16 3.25
C TYR A 190 1.40 0.22 4.52
N GLY A 191 1.65 -0.73 5.43
CA GLY A 191 2.32 -0.48 6.70
C GLY A 191 3.80 -0.16 6.55
N ILE A 192 4.49 -0.89 5.68
CA ILE A 192 5.89 -0.60 5.35
C ILE A 192 6.04 0.81 4.77
N GLY A 193 5.15 1.19 3.85
CA GLY A 193 5.17 2.54 3.29
C GLY A 193 4.91 3.62 4.35
N ALA A 194 3.99 3.36 5.28
CA ALA A 194 3.71 4.26 6.39
C ALA A 194 4.92 4.42 7.32
N GLN A 195 5.58 3.33 7.72
CA GLN A 195 6.77 3.40 8.57
C GLN A 195 7.92 4.15 7.89
N ILE A 196 8.12 3.98 6.57
CA ILE A 196 9.13 4.74 5.82
C ILE A 196 8.83 6.25 5.91
N LEU A 197 7.58 6.67 5.70
CA LEU A 197 7.19 8.07 5.81
C LEU A 197 7.38 8.62 7.22
N CYS A 198 7.03 7.85 8.26
CA CYS A 198 7.28 8.21 9.65
C CYS A 198 8.79 8.39 9.92
N LYS A 199 9.65 7.50 9.41
CA LYS A 199 11.12 7.61 9.55
C LYS A 199 11.70 8.82 8.82
N LEU A 200 11.05 9.27 7.74
CA LEU A 200 11.39 10.50 7.05
C LEU A 200 10.86 11.76 7.75
N GLY A 201 10.19 11.62 8.90
CA GLY A 201 9.71 12.73 9.73
C GLY A 201 8.34 13.28 9.33
N VAL A 202 7.61 12.60 8.45
CA VAL A 202 6.29 13.01 7.99
C VAL A 202 5.25 12.81 9.10
N LYS A 203 4.35 13.79 9.26
CA LYS A 203 3.13 13.66 10.07
C LYS A 203 1.87 14.05 9.30
N LYS A 204 1.93 15.13 8.53
CA LYS A 204 0.81 15.62 7.71
C LYS A 204 1.09 15.40 6.23
N ILE A 205 0.10 14.91 5.49
CA ILE A 205 0.25 14.43 4.12
C ILE A 205 -0.75 15.13 3.19
N LYS A 206 -0.23 15.70 2.09
CA LYS A 206 -1.00 15.97 0.86
C LYS A 206 -0.76 14.81 -0.11
N LEU A 207 -1.71 13.87 -0.20
CA LEU A 207 -1.50 12.59 -0.89
C LEU A 207 -1.92 12.67 -2.36
N MET A 208 -0.97 12.44 -3.28
CA MET A 208 -1.21 12.31 -4.72
C MET A 208 -1.82 10.95 -5.07
N THR A 209 -3.14 10.84 -5.06
CA THR A 209 -3.86 9.58 -5.34
C THR A 209 -5.25 9.79 -5.95
N ASN A 210 -5.57 8.94 -6.93
CA ASN A 210 -6.92 8.81 -7.46
C ASN A 210 -7.70 7.65 -6.80
N ASN A 211 -7.04 6.84 -5.98
CA ASN A 211 -7.68 5.73 -5.28
C ASN A 211 -8.00 6.15 -3.82
N PRO A 212 -9.29 6.23 -3.43
CA PRO A 212 -9.68 6.60 -2.07
C PRO A 212 -9.33 5.52 -1.04
N LYS A 213 -9.23 4.24 -1.43
CA LYS A 213 -8.86 3.14 -0.51
C LYS A 213 -7.41 3.26 0.00
N LYS A 214 -6.52 3.93 -0.75
CA LYS A 214 -5.14 4.22 -0.29
C LYS A 214 -5.09 5.14 0.94
N VAL A 215 -6.18 5.84 1.25
CA VAL A 215 -6.26 6.82 2.35
C VAL A 215 -6.42 6.12 3.71
N VAL A 216 -7.05 4.94 3.75
CA VAL A 216 -7.48 4.29 5.00
C VAL A 216 -6.33 3.62 5.77
N GLY A 217 -5.23 3.26 5.09
CA GLY A 217 -4.13 2.50 5.71
C GLY A 217 -3.08 3.31 6.48
N LEU A 218 -3.09 4.65 6.39
CA LEU A 218 -2.01 5.49 6.94
C LEU A 218 -2.33 6.06 8.33
N GLN A 219 -3.61 6.18 8.70
CA GLN A 219 -4.03 6.83 9.95
C GLN A 219 -3.50 6.14 11.21
N GLY A 220 -3.37 4.81 11.20
CA GLY A 220 -2.84 4.04 12.33
C GLY A 220 -1.40 4.39 12.71
N TYR A 221 -0.63 5.00 11.82
CA TYR A 221 0.81 5.30 12.01
C TYR A 221 1.08 6.72 12.51
N GLY A 222 0.05 7.44 12.93
CA GLY A 222 0.17 8.87 13.26
C GLY A 222 0.41 9.75 12.04
N LEU A 223 0.07 9.25 10.84
CA LEU A 223 0.09 9.99 9.59
C LEU A 223 -1.33 10.52 9.30
N GLU A 224 -1.46 11.84 9.26
CA GLU A 224 -2.69 12.54 8.97
C GLU A 224 -2.72 12.95 7.49
N ILE A 225 -3.69 12.45 6.73
CA ILE A 225 -3.94 12.91 5.36
C ILE A 225 -4.82 14.15 5.45
N VAL A 226 -4.22 15.32 5.22
CA VAL A 226 -4.93 16.62 5.28
C VAL A 226 -5.57 16.99 3.95
N GLU A 227 -5.05 16.44 2.86
CA GLU A 227 -5.52 16.76 1.51
C GLU A 227 -5.25 15.60 0.55
N ARG A 228 -6.17 15.37 -0.38
CA ARG A 228 -5.97 14.44 -1.50
C ARG A 228 -5.79 15.26 -2.78
N ILE A 229 -4.62 15.12 -3.40
CA ILE A 229 -4.28 15.77 -4.66
C ILE A 229 -4.54 14.78 -5.81
N PRO A 230 -5.40 15.12 -6.79
CA PRO A 230 -5.57 14.29 -7.99
C PRO A 230 -4.27 14.20 -8.79
N ILE A 231 -4.06 13.06 -9.45
CA ILE A 231 -2.95 12.84 -10.38
C ILE A 231 -3.47 12.09 -11.61
N GLU A 232 -4.34 12.78 -12.34
CA GLU A 232 -4.99 12.24 -13.53
C GLU A 232 -4.10 12.39 -14.76
N ILE A 233 -4.06 11.35 -15.57
CA ILE A 233 -3.37 11.30 -16.85
C ILE A 233 -4.43 11.10 -17.92
N GLU A 234 -4.27 11.79 -19.04
CA GLU A 234 -5.17 11.61 -20.17
C GLU A 234 -5.11 10.16 -20.69
N SER A 235 -6.30 9.58 -20.92
CA SER A 235 -6.42 8.24 -21.48
C SER A 235 -5.94 8.19 -22.92
N ASN A 236 -5.39 7.05 -23.33
CA ASN A 236 -5.11 6.72 -24.72
C ASN A 236 -5.91 5.45 -25.11
N PRO A 237 -5.98 5.11 -26.41
CA PRO A 237 -6.79 3.97 -26.86
C PRO A 237 -6.40 2.63 -26.20
N GLU A 238 -5.12 2.42 -25.86
CA GLU A 238 -4.62 1.17 -25.26
C GLU A 238 -4.97 1.03 -23.78
N ASN A 239 -5.21 2.13 -23.05
CA ASN A 239 -5.48 2.10 -21.61
C ASN A 239 -6.88 2.56 -21.21
N GLU A 240 -7.73 2.98 -22.15
CA GLU A 240 -9.09 3.43 -21.86
C GLU A 240 -9.89 2.39 -21.06
N ASN A 241 -9.94 1.14 -21.53
CA ASN A 241 -10.63 0.05 -20.83
C ASN A 241 -10.06 -0.21 -19.43
N TYR A 242 -8.74 -0.09 -19.27
CA TYR A 242 -8.07 -0.25 -17.99
C TYR A 242 -8.45 0.86 -17.00
N LEU A 243 -8.51 2.11 -17.46
CA LEU A 243 -8.91 3.25 -16.64
C LEU A 243 -10.41 3.24 -16.31
N ASN A 244 -11.26 2.86 -17.25
CA ASN A 244 -12.69 2.63 -17.01
C ASN A 244 -12.89 1.54 -15.95
N THR A 245 -12.20 0.41 -16.06
CA THR A 245 -12.22 -0.66 -15.05
C THR A 245 -11.80 -0.16 -13.66
N LYS A 246 -10.77 0.70 -13.59
CA LYS A 246 -10.35 1.32 -12.32
C LYS A 246 -11.44 2.20 -11.71
N ARG A 247 -12.12 3.01 -12.51
CA ARG A 247 -13.23 3.86 -12.06
C ARG A 247 -14.41 3.00 -11.61
N ASP A 248 -14.93 2.17 -12.51
CA ASP A 248 -16.22 1.50 -12.39
C ASP A 248 -16.19 0.32 -11.41
N LYS A 249 -15.11 -0.47 -11.44
CA LYS A 249 -15.01 -1.70 -10.62
C LYS A 249 -14.15 -1.52 -9.36
N LEU A 250 -13.21 -0.58 -9.36
CA LEU A 250 -12.24 -0.41 -8.26
C LEU A 250 -12.43 0.87 -7.45
N GLY A 251 -13.37 1.73 -7.84
CA GLY A 251 -13.75 2.94 -7.11
C GLY A 251 -12.71 4.06 -7.19
N HIS A 252 -11.90 4.09 -8.26
CA HIS A 252 -10.98 5.22 -8.49
C HIS A 252 -11.76 6.47 -8.92
N LEU A 253 -11.36 7.61 -8.37
CA LEU A 253 -11.91 8.94 -8.66
C LEU A 253 -11.12 9.54 -9.85
N ILE A 254 -11.36 9.01 -11.05
CA ILE A 254 -10.80 9.44 -12.33
C ILE A 254 -11.91 9.48 -13.38
N LEU A 255 -11.73 10.25 -14.45
CA LEU A 255 -12.69 10.33 -15.58
C LEU A 255 -14.10 10.72 -15.12
N VAL A 256 -14.21 11.57 -14.08
CA VAL A 256 -15.50 11.95 -13.46
C VAL A 256 -16.25 12.99 -14.30
N ASN A 257 -15.55 13.69 -15.19
CA ASN A 257 -16.08 14.75 -16.05
C ASN A 257 -16.05 14.41 -17.56
N LYS A 258 -15.89 13.13 -17.91
CA LYS A 258 -15.97 12.64 -19.30
C LYS A 258 -17.24 11.86 -19.53
#